data_AF-A0A060C7K5-F1
#
_entry.id   AF-A0A060C7K5-F1
#
_cell.length_a   1.000
_cell.length_b   1.000
_cell.length_c   1.000
_cell.angle_alpha   90.00
_cell.angle_beta   90.00
_cell.angle_gamma   90.00
#
_symmetry.space_group_name_H-M   'P 1'
#
loop_
_entity.id
_entity.type
_entity.pdbx_description
1 polymer ?
#
loop_
_entity_poly.entity_id
_entity_poly.type
_entity_poly.pdbx_seq_one_letter_code
_entity_poly.pdbx_strand_id
1 'polypeptide(L)'
;MEIENKTILITYPNRLGKNLSELEKLLNGPLNQAFGGVHILPFYHSSGDAGFAPSDYEIDEQFGTWQDIEAIAQKKIYWLT
;
A
#
# COMPACT_ATOMS: atom_id res chain seq x y z
N MET A 1 5.20 19.33 -6.97
CA MET A 1 5.53 17.98 -6.48
C MET A 1 6.61 17.44 -7.39
N GLU A 2 7.82 17.23 -6.88
CA GLU A 2 8.92 16.66 -7.65
C GLU A 2 8.82 15.13 -7.55
N ILE A 3 8.87 14.44 -8.69
CA ILE A 3 8.95 12.99 -8.73
C ILE A 3 10.44 12.64 -8.72
N GLU A 4 10.90 11.95 -7.68
CA GLU A 4 12.28 11.48 -7.60
C GLU A 4 12.50 10.29 -8.55
N ASN A 5 13.64 10.26 -9.25
CA ASN A 5 14.04 9.13 -10.07
C ASN A 5 14.51 7.95 -9.19
N LYS A 6 13.55 7.22 -8.63
CA LYS A 6 13.78 6.04 -7.77
C LYS A 6 12.86 4.89 -8.19
N THR A 7 13.28 3.67 -7.85
CA THR A 7 12.47 2.47 -8.03
C THR A 7 11.19 2.53 -7.18
N ILE A 8 10.06 2.16 -7.78
CA ILE A 8 8.75 2.10 -7.12
C ILE A 8 8.33 0.64 -7.00
N LEU A 9 7.87 0.25 -5.81
CA LEU A 9 7.21 -1.05 -5.60
C LEU A 9 5.72 -0.91 -5.93
N ILE A 10 5.18 -1.83 -6.73
CA ILE A 10 3.73 -1.99 -6.93
C ILE A 10 3.31 -3.29 -6.29
N THR A 11 2.36 -3.27 -5.35
CA THR A 11 1.92 -4.47 -4.64
C THR A 11 0.48 -4.37 -4.16
N TYR A 12 -0.21 -5.51 -4.07
CA TYR A 12 -1.42 -5.62 -3.27
C TYR A 12 -1.12 -5.53 -1.78
N PRO A 13 -2.10 -5.11 -0.95
CA PRO A 13 -1.94 -4.96 0.49
C PRO A 13 -1.59 -6.28 1.21
N ASN A 14 -1.87 -7.44 0.60
CA ASN A 14 -1.75 -8.77 1.20
C ASN A 14 -0.90 -9.78 0.40
N ARG A 15 -0.06 -9.31 -0.54
CA ARG A 15 0.82 -10.19 -1.35
C ARG A 15 2.29 -10.14 -0.92
N LEU A 16 2.67 -9.09 -0.20
CA LEU A 16 3.95 -8.98 0.50
C LEU A 16 3.64 -8.77 1.99
N GLY A 17 3.55 -9.89 2.71
CA GLY A 17 2.87 -9.93 4.02
C GLY A 17 1.37 -10.19 3.85
N LYS A 18 0.64 -10.25 4.97
CA LYS A 18 -0.80 -10.56 4.97
C LYS A 18 -1.70 -9.33 4.90
N ASN A 19 -1.20 -8.15 5.23
CA ASN A 19 -1.95 -6.90 5.31
C ASN A 19 -0.99 -5.69 5.34
N LEU A 20 -1.54 -4.48 5.45
CA LEU A 20 -0.77 -3.23 5.43
C LEU A 20 0.26 -3.14 6.56
N SER A 21 -0.05 -3.64 7.76
CA SER A 21 0.88 -3.65 8.89
C SER A 21 2.08 -4.57 8.65
N GLU A 22 1.86 -5.76 8.08
CA GLU A 22 2.97 -6.64 7.70
C GLU A 22 3.80 -6.08 6.54
N LEU A 23 3.13 -5.46 5.55
CA LEU A 23 3.82 -4.75 4.48
C LEU A 23 4.71 -3.63 5.03
N GLU A 24 4.20 -2.82 5.97
CA GLU A 24 4.96 -1.77 6.64
C GLU A 24 6.21 -2.33 7.33
N LYS A 25 6.08 -3.46 8.05
CA LYS A 25 7.21 -4.14 8.70
C LYS A 25 8.25 -4.63 7.70
N LEU A 26 7.84 -5.15 6.55
CA LEU A 26 8.76 -5.56 5.50
C LEU A 26 9.52 -4.36 4.91
N LEU A 27 8.81 -3.27 4.63
CA LEU A 27 9.36 -2.02 4.11
C LEU A 27 10.31 -1.33 5.09
N ASN A 28 10.06 -1.46 6.39
CA ASN A 28 10.92 -0.95 7.46
C ASN A 28 12.04 -1.92 7.86
N GLY A 29 12.00 -3.18 7.39
CA GLY A 29 12.94 -4.23 7.75
C GLY A 29 13.72 -4.74 6.53
N PRO A 30 13.47 -5.98 6.07
CA PRO A 30 14.27 -6.60 5.01
C PRO A 30 14.26 -5.86 3.66
N LEU A 31 13.23 -5.03 3.40
CA LEU A 31 13.12 -4.23 2.17
C LEU A 31 13.46 -2.75 2.40
N ASN A 32 14.04 -2.41 3.55
CA ASN A 32 14.38 -1.03 3.86
C ASN A 32 15.33 -0.46 2.80
N GLN A 33 15.05 0.77 2.38
CA GLN A 33 15.77 1.51 1.33
C GLN A 33 15.78 0.89 -0.08
N ALA A 34 15.16 -0.27 -0.30
CA ALA A 34 15.10 -0.89 -1.64
C ALA A 34 14.25 -0.08 -2.64
N PHE A 35 13.24 0.63 -2.15
CA PHE A 35 12.29 1.40 -2.97
C PHE A 35 12.18 2.86 -2.49
N GLY A 36 12.06 3.79 -3.43
CA GLY A 36 11.81 5.21 -3.16
C GLY A 36 10.33 5.54 -2.95
N GLY A 37 9.44 4.71 -3.50
CA GLY A 37 7.99 4.84 -3.36
C GLY A 37 7.31 3.48 -3.37
N VAL A 38 6.05 3.47 -2.96
CA VAL A 38 5.21 2.28 -2.97
C VAL A 38 3.86 2.69 -3.56
N HIS A 39 3.33 1.89 -4.46
CA HIS A 39 1.97 2.00 -4.97
C HIS A 39 1.22 0.76 -4.51
N ILE A 40 0.24 0.97 -3.65
CA ILE A 40 -0.57 -0.10 -3.08
C ILE A 40 -1.81 -0.24 -3.98
N LEU A 41 -1.97 -1.43 -4.56
CA LEU A 41 -3.15 -1.79 -5.34
C LEU A 41 -4.41 -1.78 -4.46
N PRO A 42 -5.62 -1.73 -5.03
CA PRO A 42 -6.82 -1.39 -4.29
C PRO A 42 -7.02 -2.17 -2.99
N PHE A 43 -7.35 -1.43 -1.93
CA PHE A 43 -7.49 -1.91 -0.56
C PHE A 43 -8.83 -1.47 0.08
N TYR A 44 -9.78 -1.03 -0.75
CA TYR A 44 -11.16 -0.74 -0.33
C TYR A 44 -12.03 -2.00 -0.38
N HIS A 45 -13.21 -1.94 0.23
CA HIS A 45 -14.23 -2.95 -0.02
C HIS A 45 -14.51 -3.04 -1.52
N SER A 46 -14.46 -4.25 -2.07
CA SER A 46 -14.66 -4.48 -3.50
C SER A 46 -15.57 -5.66 -3.76
N SER A 47 -16.36 -5.53 -4.82
CA SER A 47 -17.25 -6.57 -5.32
C SER A 47 -16.57 -7.54 -6.30
N GLY A 48 -15.33 -7.27 -6.72
CA GLY A 48 -14.62 -8.10 -7.68
C GLY A 48 -13.35 -7.49 -8.25
N ASP A 49 -12.91 -8.02 -9.40
CA ASP A 49 -11.75 -7.57 -10.19
C ASP A 49 -10.49 -7.31 -9.35
N ALA A 50 -10.20 -8.22 -8.40
CA ALA A 50 -9.07 -8.10 -7.48
C ALA A 50 -8.96 -6.72 -6.80
N GLY A 51 -10.08 -6.09 -6.46
CA GLY A 51 -10.12 -4.78 -5.80
C GLY A 51 -10.49 -3.61 -6.72
N PHE A 52 -10.49 -3.79 -8.05
CA PHE A 52 -10.81 -2.73 -9.02
C PHE A 52 -12.31 -2.49 -9.25
N ALA A 53 -13.18 -3.10 -8.44
CA ALA A 53 -14.63 -2.86 -8.43
C ALA A 53 -15.09 -2.36 -7.04
N PRO A 54 -14.64 -1.18 -6.59
CA PRO A 54 -14.88 -0.69 -5.23
C PRO A 54 -16.37 -0.47 -4.98
N SER A 55 -16.84 -0.99 -3.85
CA SER A 55 -18.21 -0.81 -3.36
C SER A 55 -18.37 0.51 -2.60
N ASP A 56 -17.31 0.94 -1.91
CA ASP A 56 -17.17 2.20 -1.21
C ASP A 56 -15.67 2.60 -1.14
N TYR A 57 -15.37 3.65 -0.39
CA TYR A 57 -14.00 4.16 -0.17
C TYR A 57 -13.52 3.96 1.27
N GLU A 58 -14.17 3.05 2.02
CA GLU A 58 -13.66 2.59 3.31
C GLU A 58 -12.63 1.49 3.07
N ILE A 59 -11.57 1.48 3.87
CA ILE A 59 -10.56 0.43 3.80
C ILE A 59 -11.21 -0.88 4.26
N ASP A 60 -11.02 -1.93 3.46
CA ASP A 60 -11.46 -3.26 3.83
C ASP A 60 -10.68 -3.73 5.07
N GLU A 61 -11.40 -4.07 6.14
CA GLU A 61 -10.79 -4.44 7.43
C GLU A 61 -9.82 -5.62 7.32
N GLN A 62 -9.92 -6.44 6.27
CA GLN A 62 -8.98 -7.53 6.03
C GLN A 62 -7.56 -7.01 5.73
N PHE A 63 -7.44 -5.78 5.22
CA PHE A 63 -6.17 -5.15 4.86
C PHE A 63 -5.64 -4.18 5.92
N GLY A 64 -6.51 -3.57 6.72
CA GLY A 64 -6.11 -2.71 7.83
C GLY A 64 -6.94 -1.43 7.90
N THR A 65 -6.27 -0.33 8.22
CA THR A 65 -6.89 0.97 8.52
C THR A 65 -6.17 2.12 7.83
N TRP A 66 -6.77 3.31 7.86
CA TRP A 66 -6.12 4.51 7.31
C TRP A 66 -4.83 4.85 8.04
N GLN A 67 -4.73 4.52 9.34
CA GLN A 67 -3.52 4.68 10.13
C GLN A 67 -2.36 3.84 9.57
N ASP A 68 -2.64 2.64 9.04
CA ASP A 68 -1.61 1.82 8.39
C ASP A 68 -1.13 2.48 7.09
N ILE A 69 -2.04 3.01 6.26
CA ILE A 69 -1.66 3.77 5.05
C ILE A 69 -0.80 4.98 5.41
N GLU A 70 -1.21 5.76 6.41
CA GLU A 70 -0.46 6.93 6.91
C GLU A 70 0.93 6.54 7.40
N ALA A 71 1.06 5.43 8.14
CA ALA A 71 2.34 4.93 8.65
C ALA A 71 3.31 4.62 7.52
N ILE A 72 2.83 3.97 6.44
CA ILE A 72 3.68 3.71 5.28
C ILE A 72 3.92 5.03 4.49
N ALA A 73 3.04 6.04 4.56
CA ALA A 73 3.09 7.29 3.76
C ALA A 73 4.11 8.29 4.28
N GLN A 74 4.20 8.40 5.59
CA GLN A 74 5.18 9.27 6.24
C GLN A 74 6.62 8.94 5.83
N LYS A 75 6.86 7.72 5.30
CA LYS A 75 8.18 7.25 4.88
C LYS A 75 8.35 7.08 3.37
N LYS A 76 7.27 7.08 2.57
CA LYS A 76 7.27 6.76 1.13
C LYS A 76 6.20 7.57 0.37
N ILE A 77 6.51 8.03 -0.84
CA ILE A 77 5.56 8.75 -1.69
C ILE A 77 4.52 7.77 -2.26
N TYR A 78 3.23 8.10 -2.15
CA TYR A 78 2.10 7.34 -2.71
C TYR A 78 1.49 7.96 -3.95
N TRP A 79 1.03 7.06 -4.83
CA TRP A 79 -0.02 7.35 -5.80
C TRP A 79 -1.20 6.43 -5.47
N LEU A 80 -2.38 7.01 -5.25
CA LEU A 80 -3.65 6.30 -5.17
C LEU A 80 -4.15 6.12 -6.61
N THR A 81 -4.59 4.92 -6.98
CA THR A 81 -5.44 4.68 -8.15
C THR A 81 -6.80 4.24 -7.68
#